data_AF-A0A0K2U4M5-F1
#
_entry.id   AF-A0A0K2U4M5-F1
#
_cell.length_a   1.000
_cell.length_b   1.000
_cell.length_c   1.000
_cell.angle_alpha   90.00
_cell.angle_beta   90.00
_cell.angle_gamma   90.00
#
_symmetry.space_group_name_H-M   'P 1'
#
loop_
_entity.id
_entity.type
_entity.pdbx_description
1 polymer ?
#
loop_
_entity_poly.entity_id
_entity_poly.type
_entity_poly.pdbx_seq_one_letter_code
_entity_poly.pdbx_strand_id
1 'polypeptide(L)'
;MKYNTLNLYEESGFMGDEKYFYSDTPSLYHDNFGKSIILTGCQPWTLYEHTSYRGDHICIYPSSTQNCEPGFYLEPQDFGYFVNKVSSIRMGCFSKKVFKGVVVPANSTRIFTPKQL
;
A
#
# COMPACT_ATOMS: atom_id res chain seq x y z
N MET A 1 -20.94 -4.50 -4.33
CA MET A 1 -19.85 -5.24 -3.65
C MET A 1 -18.60 -4.37 -3.68
N LYS A 2 -17.79 -4.37 -2.62
CA LYS A 2 -16.49 -3.68 -2.58
C LYS A 2 -15.39 -4.72 -2.71
N TYR A 3 -14.44 -4.47 -3.59
CA TYR A 3 -13.34 -5.40 -3.89
C TYR A 3 -12.13 -5.06 -3.02
N ASN A 4 -11.45 -6.09 -2.50
CA ASN A 4 -10.21 -5.92 -1.76
C ASN A 4 -9.06 -5.92 -2.76
N THR A 5 -8.48 -4.75 -3.02
CA THR A 5 -7.39 -4.62 -3.96
C THR A 5 -6.26 -3.81 -3.37
N LEU A 6 -5.04 -4.14 -3.78
CA LEU A 6 -3.82 -3.43 -3.44
C LEU A 6 -3.16 -2.95 -4.74
N ASN A 7 -2.93 -1.64 -4.84
CA ASN A 7 -2.12 -1.04 -5.89
C ASN A 7 -0.83 -0.52 -5.26
N LEU A 8 0.31 -0.96 -5.75
CA LEU A 8 1.61 -0.39 -5.43
C LEU A 8 2.08 0.45 -6.62
N TYR A 9 2.69 1.58 -6.35
CA TYR A 9 3.26 2.46 -7.37
C TYR A 9 4.77 2.64 -7.15
N GLU A 10 5.50 2.76 -8.25
CA GLU A 10 6.96 2.93 -8.25
C GLU A 10 7.40 4.23 -7.57
N GLU A 11 6.63 5.31 -7.74
CA GLU A 11 6.93 6.62 -7.19
C GLU A 11 5.90 7.08 -6.15
N SER A 12 6.23 8.15 -5.43
CA SER A 12 5.26 8.83 -4.56
C SER A 12 4.13 9.44 -5.40
N GLY A 13 3.00 9.77 -4.77
CA GLY A 13 1.91 10.43 -5.48
C GLY A 13 1.16 9.54 -6.47
N PHE A 14 1.28 8.22 -6.37
CA PHE A 14 0.67 7.23 -7.28
C PHE A 14 1.18 7.35 -8.72
N MET A 15 2.47 7.69 -8.88
CA MET A 15 3.13 7.87 -10.18
C MET A 15 4.04 6.69 -10.53
N GLY A 16 4.45 6.63 -11.80
CA GLY A 16 5.34 5.59 -12.32
C GLY A 16 4.61 4.28 -12.60
N ASP A 17 5.36 3.18 -12.62
CA ASP A 17 4.78 1.86 -12.85
C ASP A 17 3.79 1.46 -11.75
N GLU A 18 2.70 0.80 -12.14
CA GLU A 18 1.67 0.27 -11.23
C GLU A 18 1.76 -1.26 -11.14
N LYS A 19 1.57 -1.78 -9.93
CA LYS A 19 1.30 -3.20 -9.70
C LYS A 19 -0.03 -3.36 -8.96
N TYR A 20 -0.99 -4.00 -9.63
CA TYR A 20 -2.32 -4.30 -9.13
C TYR A 20 -2.43 -5.73 -8.61
N PHE A 21 -3.05 -5.89 -7.44
CA PHE A 21 -3.25 -7.19 -6.81
C PHE A 21 -4.66 -7.33 -6.21
N TYR A 22 -5.22 -8.53 -6.34
CA TYR A 22 -6.52 -8.92 -5.79
C TYR A 22 -6.48 -10.28 -5.06
N SER A 23 -5.32 -10.93 -5.04
CA SER A 23 -5.05 -12.17 -4.31
C SER A 23 -3.64 -12.17 -3.72
N ASP A 24 -3.38 -13.12 -2.81
CA ASP A 24 -2.04 -13.38 -2.30
C ASP A 24 -1.05 -13.61 -3.46
N THR A 25 0.14 -13.02 -3.35
CA THR A 25 1.18 -13.11 -4.37
C THR A 25 2.51 -13.46 -3.70
N PRO A 26 3.03 -14.68 -3.88
CA PRO A 26 4.24 -15.14 -3.20
C PRO A 26 5.53 -14.52 -3.75
N SER A 27 5.50 -13.91 -4.94
CA SER A 27 6.64 -13.19 -5.50
C SER A 27 6.15 -12.10 -6.43
N LEU A 28 6.63 -10.88 -6.25
CA LEU A 28 6.43 -9.81 -7.22
C LEU A 28 7.31 -10.04 -8.45
N TYR A 29 6.85 -9.58 -9.63
CA TYR A 29 7.63 -9.63 -10.87
C TYR A 29 8.82 -8.65 -10.87
N HIS A 30 8.65 -7.48 -10.25
CA HIS A 30 9.76 -6.57 -9.93
C HIS A 30 9.84 -6.46 -8.42
N ASP A 31 11.01 -6.83 -7.90
CA ASP A 31 11.29 -6.92 -6.48
C ASP A 31 11.61 -5.55 -5.87
N ASN A 32 11.57 -5.43 -4.54
CA ASN A 32 11.91 -4.21 -3.81
C ASN A 32 11.10 -2.99 -4.29
N PHE A 33 9.77 -3.17 -4.41
CA PHE A 33 8.88 -2.22 -5.05
C PHE A 33 8.04 -1.42 -4.04
N GLY A 34 7.50 -0.28 -4.49
CA GLY A 34 6.46 0.47 -3.80
C GLY A 34 6.97 1.70 -3.03
N LYS A 35 6.57 2.89 -3.51
CA LYS A 35 6.75 4.18 -2.82
C LYS A 35 5.43 4.89 -2.47
N SER A 36 4.33 4.49 -3.11
CA SER A 36 2.98 4.88 -2.70
C SER A 36 1.98 3.76 -2.94
N ILE A 37 0.85 3.79 -2.23
CA ILE A 37 -0.10 2.68 -2.15
C ILE A 37 -1.53 3.20 -2.18
N ILE A 38 -2.38 2.57 -3.00
CA ILE A 38 -3.84 2.69 -2.91
C ILE A 38 -4.41 1.33 -2.52
N LEU A 39 -5.10 1.31 -1.37
CA LEU A 39 -5.76 0.13 -0.85
C LEU A 39 -7.26 0.32 -0.86
N THR A 40 -7.99 -0.60 -1.51
CA THR A 40 -9.46 -0.57 -1.56
C THR A 40 -10.06 -1.80 -0.89
N GLY A 41 -11.35 -1.71 -0.56
CA GLY A 41 -12.07 -2.78 0.13
C GLY A 41 -12.09 -2.62 1.64
N CYS A 42 -12.37 -3.73 2.32
CA CYS A 42 -12.57 -3.76 3.78
C CYS A 42 -11.46 -4.54 4.50
N GLN A 43 -10.58 -5.21 3.76
CA GLN A 43 -9.55 -6.08 4.31
C GLN A 43 -8.18 -5.37 4.33
N PRO A 44 -7.39 -5.56 5.39
CA PRO A 44 -5.99 -5.18 5.37
C PRO A 44 -5.18 -6.09 4.45
N TRP A 45 -3.95 -5.67 4.16
CA TRP A 45 -2.95 -6.47 3.45
C TRP A 45 -1.64 -6.47 4.23
N THR A 46 -0.89 -7.56 4.14
CA THR A 46 0.46 -7.68 4.67
C THR A 46 1.47 -7.60 3.54
N LEU A 47 2.45 -6.71 3.67
CA LEU A 47 3.58 -6.54 2.76
C LEU A 47 4.80 -7.21 3.37
N TYR A 48 5.56 -7.97 2.59
CA TYR A 48 6.72 -8.73 3.04
C TYR A 48 7.98 -8.33 2.28
N GLU A 49 9.11 -8.30 3.00
CA GLU A 49 10.43 -7.89 2.51
C GLU A 49 11.08 -8.96 1.64
N HIS A 50 10.62 -10.20 1.75
CA HIS A 50 11.12 -11.31 0.95
C HIS A 50 9.98 -12.07 0.27
N THR A 51 10.34 -12.85 -0.74
CA THR A 51 9.41 -13.76 -1.40
C THR A 51 8.91 -14.84 -0.44
N SER A 52 7.80 -15.47 -0.81
CA SER A 52 7.13 -16.52 -0.04
C SER A 52 6.76 -16.10 1.39
N TYR A 53 6.42 -14.82 1.59
CA TYR A 53 5.87 -14.28 2.82
C TYR A 53 6.83 -14.33 4.01
N ARG A 54 8.11 -14.02 3.74
CA ARG A 54 9.21 -14.07 4.72
C ARG A 54 9.80 -12.67 4.95
N GLY A 55 10.75 -12.62 5.87
CA GLY A 55 11.46 -11.39 6.21
C GLY A 55 10.65 -10.45 7.09
N ASP A 56 11.07 -9.20 7.15
CA ASP A 56 10.27 -8.19 7.82
C ASP A 56 8.95 -7.95 7.08
N HIS A 57 7.91 -7.55 7.82
CA HIS A 57 6.58 -7.38 7.25
C HIS A 57 5.74 -6.40 8.05
N ILE A 58 4.87 -5.70 7.33
CA ILE A 58 3.95 -4.70 7.87
C ILE A 58 2.53 -4.97 7.38
N CYS A 59 1.53 -4.56 8.17
CA CYS A 59 0.15 -4.50 7.70
C CYS A 59 -0.21 -3.08 7.29
N ILE A 60 -0.92 -2.97 6.17
CA ILE A 60 -1.56 -1.74 5.73
C ILE A 60 -3.08 -1.93 5.76
N TYR A 61 -3.77 -0.95 6.30
CA TYR A 61 -5.23 -0.94 6.42
C TYR A 61 -5.85 0.10 5.48
N PRO A 62 -7.08 -0.15 5.00
CA PRO A 62 -7.90 0.90 4.41
C PRO A 62 -8.14 1.99 5.47
N SER A 63 -8.57 3.18 5.05
CA SER A 63 -8.85 4.27 6.00
C SER A 63 -9.99 3.91 6.96
N SER A 64 -10.96 3.11 6.51
CA SER A 64 -11.96 2.48 7.36
C SER A 64 -12.28 1.08 6.85
N THR A 65 -12.15 0.06 7.71
CA THR A 65 -12.60 -1.31 7.42
C THR A 65 -14.10 -1.48 7.61
N GLN A 66 -14.73 -0.67 8.48
CA GLN A 66 -16.16 -0.70 8.74
C GLN A 66 -16.96 -0.14 7.55
N ASN A 67 -16.53 1.02 7.06
CA ASN A 67 -17.15 1.67 5.91
C ASN A 67 -16.50 1.25 4.59
N CYS A 68 -15.40 0.49 4.65
CA CYS A 68 -14.60 0.07 3.50
C CYS A 68 -14.20 1.27 2.63
N GLU A 69 -13.71 2.31 3.29
CA GLU A 69 -13.20 3.52 2.64
C GLU A 69 -11.76 3.27 2.20
N PRO A 70 -11.37 3.66 0.97
CA PRO A 70 -10.03 3.42 0.48
C PRO A 70 -8.99 4.08 1.38
N GLY A 71 -7.88 3.37 1.60
CA GLY A 71 -6.70 3.91 2.27
C GLY A 71 -5.70 4.40 1.24
N PHE A 72 -5.28 5.65 1.40
CA PHE A 72 -4.25 6.26 0.57
C PHE A 72 -2.96 6.42 1.39
N TYR A 73 -1.84 5.97 0.81
CA TYR A 73 -0.48 6.16 1.31
C TYR A 73 0.28 6.88 0.20
N LEU A 74 0.24 8.21 0.24
CA LEU A 74 0.70 9.07 -0.84
C LEU A 74 2.23 9.13 -0.88
N GLU A 75 2.84 9.17 0.29
CA GLU A 75 4.27 9.36 0.45
C GLU A 75 4.92 8.13 1.09
N PRO A 76 6.21 7.88 0.80
CA PRO A 76 6.96 6.77 1.37
C PRO A 76 6.85 6.69 2.91
N GLN A 77 6.87 7.84 3.60
CA GLN A 77 6.75 7.89 5.06
C GLN A 77 5.40 7.39 5.61
N ASP A 78 4.34 7.30 4.80
CA ASP A 78 3.00 6.91 5.25
C ASP A 78 2.94 5.43 5.69
N PHE A 79 3.90 4.62 5.22
CA PHE A 79 4.10 3.23 5.63
C PHE A 79 5.52 2.97 6.18
N GLY A 80 6.12 4.04 6.71
CA GLY A 80 7.33 4.00 7.52
C GLY A 80 8.58 3.63 6.73
N TYR A 81 9.33 2.65 7.24
CA TYR A 81 10.64 2.26 6.73
C TYR A 81 10.56 1.20 5.60
N PHE A 82 9.35 0.85 5.14
CA PHE A 82 9.09 -0.27 4.23
C PHE A 82 9.08 0.12 2.74
N VAL A 83 9.56 1.32 2.45
CA VAL A 83 9.69 1.90 1.10
C VAL A 83 10.64 1.06 0.26
N ASN A 84 10.25 0.71 -0.97
CA ASN A 84 11.05 -0.10 -1.89
C ASN A 84 11.53 -1.43 -1.27
N LYS A 85 10.68 -2.09 -0.50
CA LYS A 85 11.01 -3.39 0.12
C LYS A 85 10.04 -4.49 -0.25
N VAL A 86 8.95 -4.21 -0.96
CA VAL A 86 7.90 -5.22 -1.15
C VAL A 86 8.34 -6.28 -2.16
N SER A 87 8.34 -7.53 -1.72
CA SER A 87 8.71 -8.71 -2.51
C SER A 87 7.60 -9.75 -2.58
N SER A 88 6.72 -9.80 -1.58
CA SER A 88 5.50 -10.61 -1.61
C SER A 88 4.39 -9.99 -0.76
N ILE A 89 3.14 -10.39 -1.00
CA ILE A 89 1.96 -9.80 -0.36
C ILE A 89 0.90 -10.86 -0.02
N ARG A 90 0.16 -10.64 1.06
CA ARG A 90 -1.00 -11.46 1.44
C ARG A 90 -2.16 -10.61 1.93
N MET A 91 -3.38 -11.04 1.62
CA MET A 91 -4.58 -10.46 2.16
C MET A 91 -4.75 -10.86 3.63
N GLY A 92 -5.18 -9.91 4.46
CA GLY A 92 -5.19 -10.05 5.92
C GLY A 92 -3.97 -9.40 6.58
N CYS A 93 -3.98 -9.36 7.91
CA CYS A 93 -2.90 -8.78 8.71
C CYS A 93 -2.17 -9.85 9.52
N PHE A 94 -0.90 -10.07 9.19
CA PHE A 94 -0.03 -11.04 9.86
C PHE A 94 1.17 -10.39 10.56
N SER A 95 1.16 -9.06 10.74
CA SER A 95 2.20 -8.30 11.45
C SER A 95 1.62 -7.57 12.67
N LYS A 96 2.46 -7.29 13.66
CA LYS A 96 2.16 -6.32 14.73
C LYS A 96 2.42 -4.87 14.32
N LYS A 97 3.17 -4.65 13.22
CA LYS A 97 3.51 -3.32 12.70
C LYS A 97 2.43 -2.90 11.73
N VAL A 98 1.63 -1.91 12.11
CA VAL A 98 0.41 -1.54 11.38
C VAL A 98 0.46 -0.08 10.96
N PHE A 99 0.13 0.17 9.71
CA PHE A 99 -0.07 1.50 9.14
C PHE A 99 -1.51 1.61 8.63
N LYS A 100 -2.09 2.82 8.74
CA LYS A 100 -3.46 3.11 8.32
C LYS A 100 -3.44 4.19 7.26
N GLY A 101 -4.10 3.94 6.14
CA GLY A 101 -4.21 4.90 5.06
C GLY A 101 -5.12 6.04 5.46
N VAL A 102 -4.89 7.22 4.88
CA VAL A 102 -5.77 8.37 5.10
C VAL A 102 -6.91 8.36 4.08
N VAL A 103 -8.00 9.05 4.40
CA VAL A 103 -9.00 9.45 3.40
C VAL A 103 -8.44 10.68 2.66
N VAL A 104 -8.59 10.72 1.33
CA VAL A 104 -8.35 11.95 0.56
C VAL A 104 -9.72 12.61 0.31
N PRO A 105 -10.03 13.75 0.96
CA PRO A 105 -11.31 14.44 0.73
C PRO A 105 -11.41 14.96 -0.70
N ALA A 106 -12.58 14.83 -1.33
CA ALA A 106 -12.84 15.31 -2.70
C ALA A 106 -12.58 16.82 -2.90
N ASN A 107 -12.62 17.61 -1.82
CA ASN A 107 -12.37 19.06 -1.83
C ASN A 107 -10.98 19.43 -1.25
N SER A 108 -10.08 18.46 -1.10
CA SER A 108 -8.73 18.74 -0.62
C SER A 108 -7.90 19.38 -1.74
N THR A 109 -7.76 20.70 -1.72
CA THR A 109 -6.73 21.45 -2.47
C THR A 109 -5.37 21.30 -1.80
N ARG A 110 -4.95 20.08 -1.41
CA ARG A 110 -3.53 19.85 -1.16
C ARG A 110 -2.84 20.17 -2.47
N ILE A 111 -2.29 21.37 -2.58
CA ILE A 111 -1.40 21.76 -3.65
C ILE A 111 -0.27 20.76 -3.54
N PHE A 112 -0.31 19.78 -4.43
CA PHE A 112 0.78 18.85 -4.65
C PHE A 112 1.91 19.71 -5.17
N THR A 113 2.78 20.19 -4.29
CA THR A 113 4.09 20.69 -4.70
C THR A 113 4.91 19.44 -4.96
N PRO A 114 5.10 19.01 -6.23
CA PRO A 114 6.14 18.02 -6.51
C PRO A 114 7.42 18.59 -5.91
N LYS A 115 8.04 17.86 -4.98
CA LYS A 115 9.38 18.22 -4.53
C LYS A 115 10.26 18.21 -5.77
N GLN A 116 10.73 19.40 -6.13
CA GLN A 116 11.67 19.59 -7.21
C GLN A 116 12.93 18.77 -6.88
N LEU A 117 13.35 17.94 -7.85
CA LEU A 117 14.51 17.05 -7.80
C LEU A 117 15.77 17.74 -7.26
#